data_AF-A0A7Y3GQE8-F1
#
_entry.id   AF-A0A7Y3GQE8-F1
#
_cell.length_a   1.000
_cell.length_b   1.000
_cell.length_c   1.000
_cell.angle_alpha   90.00
_cell.angle_beta   90.00
_cell.angle_gamma   90.00
#
_symmetry.space_group_name_H-M   'P 1'
#
loop_
_entity.id
_entity.type
_entity.pdbx_description
1 polymer ?
#
loop_
_entity_poly.entity_id
_entity_poly.type
_entity_poly.pdbx_seq_one_letter_code
_entity_poly.pdbx_strand_id
1 'polypeptide(L)'
;MKLLNFVIIKLTLSLIAGIVIAAKFDVPFSLALLITVIIVSLLGFLWFVKRKRVSKTPYFGLLSILVFIALGMLTFSSNDPRLNEEHYVNLNTTF
;
A
#
# COMPACT_ATOMS: atom_id res chain seq x y z
N MET A 1 -11.20 29.08 3.24
CA MET A 1 -11.36 27.75 3.86
C MET A 1 -10.38 26.78 3.18
N LYS A 2 -9.41 26.21 3.92
CA LYS A 2 -8.37 25.29 3.41
C LYS A 2 -8.96 23.89 3.13
N LEU A 3 -10.05 23.85 2.35
CA LEU A 3 -11.07 22.79 2.36
C LEU A 3 -10.59 21.42 1.87
N LEU A 4 -9.50 21.34 1.14
CA LEU A 4 -8.71 20.12 1.05
C LEU A 4 -7.28 20.46 1.44
N ASN A 5 -6.82 19.88 2.55
CA ASN A 5 -5.41 19.85 2.87
C ASN A 5 -4.68 19.29 1.63
N PHE A 6 -3.82 20.09 1.01
CA PHE A 6 -3.01 19.70 -0.16
C PHE A 6 -2.28 18.37 0.06
N VAL A 7 -2.01 18.05 1.33
CA VAL A 7 -1.51 16.76 1.80
C VAL A 7 -2.47 15.61 1.47
N ILE A 8 -3.75 15.69 1.83
CA ILE A 8 -4.73 14.61 1.62
C ILE A 8 -4.84 14.27 0.12
N ILE A 9 -4.89 15.27 -0.76
CA ILE A 9 -4.94 15.06 -2.21
C ILE A 9 -3.70 14.31 -2.71
N LYS A 10 -2.52 14.65 -2.20
CA LYS A 10 -1.28 13.95 -2.57
C LYS A 10 -1.27 12.50 -2.10
N LEU A 11 -1.76 12.24 -0.89
CA LEU A 11 -1.85 10.88 -0.36
C LEU A 11 -2.86 10.02 -1.14
N THR A 12 -4.01 10.58 -1.51
CA THR A 12 -5.02 9.84 -2.30
C THR A 12 -4.53 9.57 -3.72
N LEU A 13 -3.88 10.54 -4.38
CA LEU A 13 -3.23 10.30 -5.68
C LEU A 13 -2.16 9.21 -5.61
N SER A 14 -1.37 9.21 -4.53
CA SER A 14 -0.36 8.17 -4.29
C SER A 14 -0.98 6.78 -4.11
N LEU A 15 -2.13 6.70 -3.40
CA LEU A 15 -2.88 5.46 -3.24
C LEU A 15 -3.40 4.93 -4.58
N ILE A 16 -4.02 5.81 -5.37
CA ILE A 16 -4.55 5.48 -6.71
C ILE A 16 -3.42 4.99 -7.62
N ALA A 17 -2.24 5.64 -7.58
CA ALA A 17 -1.08 5.19 -8.33
C ALA A 17 -0.66 3.77 -7.95
N GLY A 18 -0.66 3.43 -6.66
CA GLY A 18 -0.39 2.07 -6.18
C GLY A 18 -1.38 1.04 -6.72
N ILE A 19 -2.67 1.37 -6.72
CA ILE A 19 -3.72 0.50 -7.26
C ILE A 19 -3.49 0.23 -8.76
N VAL A 20 -3.22 1.27 -9.56
CA VAL A 20 -2.98 1.14 -11.00
C VAL A 20 -1.73 0.32 -11.31
N ILE A 21 -0.68 0.46 -10.49
CA ILE A 21 0.54 -0.35 -10.60
C ILE A 21 0.21 -1.83 -10.34
N ALA A 22 -0.45 -2.15 -9.23
CA ALA A 22 -0.80 -3.54 -8.93
C ALA A 22 -1.69 -4.18 -10.01
N ALA A 23 -2.62 -3.40 -10.58
CA ALA A 23 -3.51 -3.85 -11.64
C ALA A 23 -2.80 -4.15 -12.96
N LYS A 24 -1.68 -3.50 -13.27
CA LYS A 24 -0.92 -3.75 -14.51
C LYS A 24 0.09 -4.89 -14.39
N PHE A 25 0.58 -5.15 -13.19
CA PHE A 25 1.67 -6.10 -12.94
C PHE A 25 1.19 -7.43 -12.35
N ASP A 26 -0.13 -7.62 -12.17
CA ASP A 26 -0.74 -8.82 -11.54
C ASP A 26 0.01 -9.22 -10.27
N VAL A 27 0.26 -8.24 -9.39
CA VAL A 27 1.08 -8.45 -8.20
C VAL A 27 0.35 -9.42 -7.25
N PRO A 28 0.95 -10.58 -6.92
CA PRO A 28 0.29 -11.54 -6.06
C PRO A 28 0.20 -11.00 -4.63
N PHE A 29 -0.89 -11.33 -3.95
CA PHE A 29 -1.21 -10.83 -2.61
C PHE A 29 -0.06 -11.01 -1.61
N SER A 30 0.61 -12.16 -1.61
CA SER A 30 1.75 -12.43 -0.71
C SER A 30 2.92 -11.45 -0.92
N LEU A 31 3.21 -11.06 -2.17
CA LEU A 31 4.25 -10.08 -2.47
C LEU A 31 3.84 -8.67 -2.05
N ALA A 32 2.59 -8.28 -2.34
CA ALA A 32 2.06 -6.97 -1.92
C ALA A 32 2.07 -6.82 -0.39
N LEU A 33 1.72 -7.88 0.34
CA LEU A 33 1.73 -7.91 1.81
C LEU A 33 3.16 -7.79 2.36
N LEU A 34 4.11 -8.57 1.83
CA LEU A 34 5.52 -8.50 2.23
C LEU A 34 6.09 -7.08 2.05
N ILE A 35 5.85 -6.47 0.88
CA ILE A 35 6.32 -5.12 0.56
C ILE A 35 5.73 -4.11 1.55
N THR A 36 4.42 -4.21 1.83
CA THR A 36 3.74 -3.30 2.75
C THR A 36 4.30 -3.42 4.16
N VAL A 37 4.51 -4.65 4.67
CA VAL A 37 5.08 -4.88 6.00
C VAL A 37 6.49 -4.32 6.11
N ILE A 38 7.35 -4.55 5.11
CA ILE A 38 8.73 -4.03 5.10
C ILE A 38 8.71 -2.50 5.15
N ILE A 39 7.88 -1.86 4.33
CA ILE A 39 7.88 -0.39 4.19
C ILE A 39 7.28 0.29 5.43
N VAL A 40 6.26 -0.31 6.05
CA VAL A 40 5.67 0.15 7.31
C VAL A 40 6.65 -0.04 8.47
N SER A 41 7.34 -1.18 8.52
CA SER A 41 8.36 -1.43 9.54
C SER A 41 9.53 -0.45 9.41
N LEU A 42 9.95 -0.12 8.18
CA LEU A 42 10.97 0.89 7.92
C LEU A 42 10.50 2.29 8.36
N LEU A 43 9.23 2.64 8.11
CA LEU A 43 8.63 3.89 8.60
C LEU A 43 8.66 3.96 10.13
N GLY A 44 8.25 2.87 10.79
CA GLY A 44 8.28 2.74 12.25
C GLY A 44 9.68 2.86 12.82
N PHE A 45 10.67 2.20 12.20
CA PHE A 45 12.07 2.31 12.59
C PHE A 45 12.61 3.73 12.44
N LEU A 46 12.35 4.36 11.29
CA LEU A 46 12.80 5.73 11.01
C LEU A 46 12.15 6.74 11.97
N TRP A 47 10.89 6.52 12.33
CA TRP A 47 10.22 7.28 13.38
C TRP A 47 10.86 7.06 14.75
N PHE A 48 11.16 5.81 15.13
CA PHE A 48 11.78 5.49 16.41
C PHE A 48 13.17 6.11 16.56
N VAL A 49 13.99 6.09 15.51
CA VAL A 49 15.32 6.70 15.49
C VAL A 49 15.21 8.23 15.55
N LYS A 50 14.29 8.83 14.80
CA LYS A 50 14.14 10.29 14.71
C LYS A 50 13.26 10.91 15.79
N ARG A 51 12.60 10.13 16.65
CA ARG A 51 11.75 10.66 17.74
C ARG A 51 12.47 11.65 18.65
N LYS A 52 13.79 11.51 18.81
CA LYS A 52 14.62 12.36 19.69
C LYS A 52 15.19 13.59 19.00
N ARG A 53 15.18 13.65 17.66
CA ARG A 53 15.63 14.80 16.89
C ARG A 53 14.56 15.14 15.87
N VAL A 54 13.75 16.15 16.18
CA VAL A 54 12.78 16.75 15.25
C VAL A 54 13.54 17.55 14.18
N SER A 55 14.30 16.83 13.34
CA SER A 55 14.90 17.39 12.14
C SER A 55 13.82 17.47 11.08
N LYS A 56 13.63 18.63 10.46
CA LYS A 56 12.72 18.89 9.32
C LYS A 56 13.21 18.16 8.05
N THR A 57 13.40 16.84 8.12
CA THR A 57 13.90 16.07 6.99
C THR A 57 12.75 15.60 6.10
N PRO A 58 12.83 15.82 4.78
CA PRO A 58 11.78 15.41 3.85
C PRO A 58 11.63 13.89 3.71
N TYR A 59 12.62 13.11 4.19
CA TYR A 59 12.62 11.65 4.12
C TYR A 59 11.38 10.99 4.72
N PHE A 60 10.83 11.53 5.82
CA PHE A 60 9.63 10.97 6.45
C PHE A 60 8.40 11.12 5.54
N GLY A 61 8.26 12.26 4.87
CA GLY A 61 7.17 12.51 3.92
C GLY A 61 7.28 11.61 2.68
N LEU A 62 8.50 11.45 2.14
CA LEU A 62 8.73 10.56 1.00
C LEU A 62 8.39 9.10 1.36
N LEU A 63 8.79 8.65 2.54
CA LEU A 63 8.50 7.30 3.01
C LEU A 63 6.99 7.09 3.22
N SER A 64 6.28 8.11 3.72
CA SER A 64 4.83 8.07 3.88
C SER A 64 4.09 7.94 2.54
N ILE A 65 4.57 8.60 1.48
CA ILE A 65 4.02 8.44 0.12
C ILE A 65 4.23 7.01 -0.36
N LEU A 66 5.43 6.46 -0.19
CA LEU A 66 5.73 5.05 -0.50
C LEU A 66 4.82 4.06 0.24
N VAL A 67 4.53 4.32 1.51
CA VAL A 67 3.59 3.51 2.30
C VAL A 67 2.19 3.55 1.68
N PHE A 68 1.73 4.73 1.25
CA PHE A 68 0.43 4.86 0.57
C PHE A 68 0.39 4.14 -0.79
N ILE A 69 1.48 4.14 -1.55
CA ILE A 69 1.58 3.32 -2.78
C ILE A 69 1.44 1.83 -2.43
N ALA A 70 2.18 1.35 -1.42
CA ALA A 70 2.13 -0.04 -0.98
C ALA A 70 0.74 -0.45 -0.49
N LEU A 71 0.07 0.41 0.28
CA LEU A 71 -1.32 0.21 0.72
C LEU A 71 -2.29 0.16 -0.47
N GLY A 72 -2.06 0.96 -1.51
CA GLY A 72 -2.86 0.93 -2.73
C GLY A 72 -2.72 -0.41 -3.45
N MET A 73 -1.49 -0.91 -3.59
CA MET A 73 -1.23 -2.24 -4.14
C MET A 73 -1.91 -3.34 -3.32
N LEU A 74 -1.75 -3.30 -1.99
CA LEU A 74 -2.37 -4.28 -1.10
C LEU A 74 -3.89 -4.28 -1.20
N THR A 75 -4.51 -3.09 -1.26
CA THR A 75 -5.97 -2.97 -1.42
C THR A 75 -6.44 -3.64 -2.69
N PHE A 76 -5.73 -3.43 -3.81
CA PHE A 76 -6.09 -4.08 -5.07
C PHE A 76 -5.92 -5.60 -4.98
N SER A 77 -4.76 -6.09 -4.53
CA SER A 77 -4.50 -7.53 -4.43
C SER A 77 -5.41 -8.25 -3.41
N SER A 78 -5.86 -7.59 -2.34
CA SER A 78 -6.83 -8.16 -1.38
C SER A 78 -8.23 -8.30 -1.96
N ASN A 79 -8.60 -7.41 -2.90
CA ASN A 79 -9.89 -7.43 -3.57
C ASN A 79 -9.85 -8.25 -4.86
N ASP A 80 -8.74 -8.95 -5.15
CA ASP A 80 -8.66 -9.84 -6.31
C ASP A 80 -9.59 -11.05 -6.10
N PRO A 81 -10.65 -11.19 -6.92
CA PRO A 81 -11.58 -12.31 -6.81
C PRO A 81 -10.94 -13.68 -7.06
N ARG A 82 -9.71 -13.74 -7.61
CA ARG A 82 -8.95 -14.98 -7.81
C ARG A 82 -8.43 -15.59 -6.49
N LEU A 83 -8.30 -14.79 -5.44
CA LEU A 83 -7.90 -15.25 -4.10
C LEU A 83 -9.09 -15.78 -3.29
N ASN A 84 -10.32 -15.56 -3.77
CA ASN A 84 -11.51 -16.02 -3.09
C ASN A 84 -11.70 -17.52 -3.37
N GLU A 85 -11.64 -18.33 -2.31
CA GLU A 85 -11.69 -19.80 -2.38
C GLU A 85 -12.96 -20.33 -3.08
N GLU A 86 -14.03 -19.52 -3.15
CA GLU A 86 -15.32 -19.86 -3.77
C GLU A 86 -15.43 -19.56 -5.27
N HIS A 87 -14.33 -19.25 -5.96
CA HIS A 87 -14.38 -19.11 -7.41
C HIS A 87 -14.66 -20.49 -8.07
N TYR A 88 -15.56 -20.55 -9.06
CA TYR A 88 -15.96 -21.78 -9.79
C TYR A 88 -14.80 -22.63 -10.34
N VAL A 89 -13.58 -22.09 -10.38
CA VAL A 89 -12.34 -22.76 -10.78
C VAL A 89 -11.77 -23.67 -9.68
N ASN A 90 -12.02 -23.37 -8.39
CA ASN A 90 -11.60 -24.19 -7.24
C ASN A 90 -12.69 -25.18 -6.79
N LEU A 91 -13.91 -25.03 -7.30
CA LEU A 91 -14.95 -26.03 -7.16
C LEU A 91 -14.55 -27.24 -8.02
N ASN A 92 -13.88 -28.20 -7.39
CA ASN A 92 -13.61 -29.52 -7.94
C ASN A 92 -14.94 -30.29 -8.02
N THR A 93 -15.90 -29.80 -8.83
CA THR A 93 -17.11 -30.53 -9.16
C THR A 93 -16.72 -31.64 -10.14
N THR A 94 -16.25 -32.75 -9.58
CA THR A 94 -16.30 -34.06 -10.22
C THR A 94 -17.76 -34.39 -10.49
N PHE A 95 -18.14 -34.39 -11.77
CA PHE A 95 -19.35 -35.03 -12.27
C PHE A 95 -19.11 -36.52 -12.46
#